data_AF-A0A0B1TE18-F1
#
_entry.id   AF-A0A0B1TE18-F1
#
_cell.length_a   1.000
_cell.length_b   1.000
_cell.length_c   1.000
_cell.angle_alpha   90.00
_cell.angle_beta   90.00
_cell.angle_gamma   90.00
#
_symmetry.space_group_name_H-M   'P 1'
#
loop_
_entity.id
_entity.type
_entity.pdbx_description
1 polymer ?
#
loop_
_entity_poly.entity_id
_entity_poly.type
_entity_poly.pdbx_seq_one_letter_code
_entity_poly.pdbx_strand_id
1 'polypeptide(L)'
;MNQINLIDFGQLICHFISGFFPIFPEIVGRSRFFSSFLGSTVNSLWQAMFPYFCVLSISRILIIKKRMDPNHLSWHLKGFILFGWIFTVTVWLWSWFGMAFVFGTVGWEYDFTMWSSKYLQIAENAWCWPAIVICYLMYVGIIIHLLMVRF
;
A
#
# COMPACT_ATOMS: atom_id res chain seq x y z
N MET A 1 -5.62 -10.63 -10.26
CA MET A 1 -4.14 -10.83 -10.19
C MET A 1 -3.37 -9.74 -10.94
N ASN A 2 -3.85 -9.21 -12.07
CA ASN A 2 -3.12 -8.16 -12.82
C ASN A 2 -2.84 -6.85 -12.04
N GLN A 3 -3.69 -6.47 -11.08
CA GLN A 3 -3.53 -5.20 -10.37
C GLN A 3 -2.43 -5.20 -9.32
N ILE A 4 -2.16 -6.33 -8.64
CA ILE A 4 -1.04 -6.43 -7.69
C ILE A 4 0.28 -6.36 -8.44
N ASN A 5 0.40 -7.11 -9.54
CA ASN A 5 1.58 -7.06 -10.40
C ASN A 5 1.83 -5.64 -10.95
N LEU A 6 0.77 -4.88 -11.26
CA LEU A 6 0.89 -3.49 -11.68
C LEU A 6 1.45 -2.60 -10.56
N ILE A 7 0.99 -2.79 -9.33
CA ILE A 7 1.47 -2.07 -8.15
C ILE A 7 2.94 -2.40 -7.90
N ASP A 8 3.30 -3.69 -7.88
CA ASP A 8 4.68 -4.16 -7.71
C ASP A 8 5.61 -3.61 -8.80
N PHE A 9 5.15 -3.63 -10.06
CA PHE A 9 5.91 -3.09 -11.17
C PHE A 9 6.13 -1.57 -11.04
N GLY A 10 5.10 -0.83 -10.62
CA GLY A 10 5.22 0.59 -10.33
C GLY A 10 6.23 0.87 -9.20
N GLN A 11 6.16 0.09 -8.11
CA GLN A 11 7.12 0.22 -7.02
C GLN A 11 8.54 -0.08 -7.47
N LEU A 12 8.75 -1.14 -8.27
CA LEU A 12 10.05 -1.49 -8.80
C LEU A 12 10.66 -0.34 -9.60
N ILE A 13 9.88 0.26 -10.51
CA ILE A 13 10.34 1.43 -11.30
C ILE A 13 10.71 2.58 -10.36
N CYS A 14 9.82 2.94 -9.43
CA CYS A 14 10.07 4.07 -8.56
C CYS A 14 11.25 3.85 -7.61
N HIS A 15 11.43 2.65 -7.06
CA HIS A 15 12.59 2.30 -6.24
C HIS A 15 13.88 2.24 -7.05
N PHE A 16 13.84 1.73 -8.28
CA PHE A 16 14.99 1.75 -9.18
C PHE A 16 15.45 3.18 -9.47
N ILE A 17 14.51 4.09 -9.77
CA ILE A 17 14.81 5.52 -9.95
C ILE A 17 15.34 6.14 -8.65
N SER A 18 14.69 5.84 -7.52
CA SER A 18 15.12 6.32 -6.19
C SER A 18 16.54 5.86 -5.84
N GLY A 19 16.98 4.71 -6.34
CA GLY A 19 18.34 4.19 -6.14
C GLY A 19 19.43 5.08 -6.76
N PHE A 20 19.11 5.92 -7.73
CA PHE A 20 20.06 6.89 -8.29
C PHE A 20 20.22 8.15 -7.42
N PHE A 21 19.28 8.44 -6.53
CA PHE A 21 19.28 9.68 -5.73
C PHE A 21 20.40 9.75 -4.68
N PRO A 22 20.79 8.66 -4.00
CA PRO A 22 21.99 8.65 -3.17
C PRO A 22 23.29 8.85 -3.96
N ILE A 23 23.34 8.40 -5.21
CA ILE A 23 24.52 8.49 -6.08
C ILE A 23 24.65 9.90 -6.66
N PHE A 24 23.51 10.51 -7.05
CA PHE A 24 23.43 11.83 -7.65
C PHE A 24 22.43 12.72 -6.89
N PRO A 25 22.83 13.27 -5.72
CA PRO A 25 21.93 14.05 -4.86
C PRO A 25 21.47 15.37 -5.52
N GLU A 26 22.20 15.85 -6.52
CA GLU A 26 21.88 17.03 -7.31
C GLU A 26 20.53 16.92 -8.04
N ILE A 27 20.10 15.69 -8.38
CA ILE A 27 18.81 15.44 -9.04
C ILE A 27 17.65 15.81 -8.11
N VAL A 28 17.78 15.47 -6.82
CA VAL A 28 16.78 15.77 -5.78
C VAL A 28 16.73 17.27 -5.51
N GLY A 29 17.90 17.92 -5.42
CA GLY A 29 18.00 19.37 -5.20
C GLY A 29 17.48 20.21 -6.36
N ARG A 30 17.61 19.72 -7.60
CA ARG A 30 17.20 20.45 -8.81
C ARG A 30 15.69 20.47 -9.04
N SER A 31 14.95 19.45 -8.57
CA SER A 31 13.49 19.39 -8.71
C SER A 31 12.82 18.71 -7.53
N ARG A 32 12.51 19.51 -6.50
CA ARG A 32 11.73 19.06 -5.33
C ARG A 32 10.36 18.51 -5.71
N PHE A 33 9.74 19.06 -6.76
CA PHE A 33 8.46 18.59 -7.28
C PHE A 33 8.54 17.15 -7.82
N PHE A 34 9.60 16.84 -8.59
CA PHE A 34 9.84 15.50 -9.11
C PHE A 34 10.21 14.51 -7.99
N SER A 35 11.04 14.94 -7.04
CA SER A 35 11.37 14.14 -5.86
C SER A 35 10.10 13.79 -5.07
N SER A 36 9.26 14.77 -4.77
CA SER A 36 8.02 14.54 -4.03
C SER A 36 7.03 13.67 -4.81
N PHE A 37 6.94 13.83 -6.14
CA PHE A 37 6.14 12.94 -6.99
C PHE A 37 6.56 11.47 -6.83
N LEU A 38 7.85 11.18 -6.91
CA LEU A 38 8.36 9.82 -6.79
C LEU A 38 8.13 9.25 -5.39
N GLY A 39 8.46 9.99 -4.33
CA GLY A 39 8.22 9.56 -2.95
C GLY A 39 6.74 9.30 -2.67
N SER A 40 5.86 10.20 -3.12
CA SER A 40 4.42 10.05 -2.99
C SER A 40 3.91 8.84 -3.76
N THR A 41 4.44 8.61 -4.97
CA THR A 41 4.06 7.45 -5.80
C THR A 41 4.48 6.13 -5.15
N VAL A 42 5.72 6.03 -4.65
CA VAL A 42 6.19 4.84 -3.91
C VAL A 42 5.28 4.56 -2.72
N ASN A 43 5.03 5.59 -1.90
CA ASN A 43 4.26 5.43 -0.68
C ASN A 43 2.79 5.06 -0.95
N SER A 44 2.17 5.70 -1.93
CA SER A 44 0.79 5.39 -2.29
C SER A 44 0.66 4.01 -2.93
N LEU A 45 1.62 3.58 -3.77
CA LEU A 45 1.62 2.21 -4.28
C LEU A 45 1.78 1.19 -3.15
N TRP A 46 2.58 1.47 -2.12
CA TRP A 46 2.66 0.63 -0.93
C TRP A 46 1.32 0.53 -0.19
N GLN A 47 0.63 1.65 -0.02
CA GLN A 47 -0.69 1.62 0.61
C GLN A 47 -1.77 0.91 -0.21
N ALA A 48 -1.67 0.98 -1.54
CA ALA A 48 -2.56 0.27 -2.44
C ALA A 48 -2.56 -1.24 -2.18
N MET A 49 -1.46 -1.81 -1.68
CA MET A 49 -1.35 -3.24 -1.41
C MET A 49 -2.21 -3.72 -0.23
N PHE A 50 -2.41 -2.89 0.79
CA PHE A 50 -3.15 -3.30 2.00
C PHE A 50 -4.58 -3.76 1.71
N PRO A 51 -5.40 -3.01 0.94
CA PRO A 51 -6.71 -3.48 0.51
C PRO A 51 -6.69 -4.84 -0.18
N TYR A 52 -5.70 -5.07 -1.04
CA TYR A 52 -5.55 -6.35 -1.74
C TYR A 52 -5.19 -7.49 -0.79
N PHE A 53 -4.26 -7.28 0.14
CA PHE A 53 -3.91 -8.32 1.11
C PHE A 53 -5.08 -8.69 2.00
N CYS A 54 -5.87 -7.71 2.45
CA CYS A 54 -7.10 -7.97 3.20
C CYS A 54 -8.09 -8.79 2.39
N VAL A 55 -8.35 -8.40 1.14
CA VAL A 55 -9.31 -9.10 0.27
C VAL A 55 -8.84 -10.51 -0.05
N LEU A 56 -7.56 -10.72 -0.33
CA LEU A 56 -7.00 -12.05 -0.58
C LEU A 56 -7.10 -12.94 0.66
N SER A 57 -6.81 -12.40 1.85
CA SER A 57 -6.88 -13.14 3.11
C SER A 57 -8.31 -13.57 3.43
N ILE A 58 -9.29 -12.67 3.28
CA ILE A 58 -10.72 -12.96 3.47
C ILE A 58 -11.22 -13.95 2.42
N SER A 59 -10.84 -13.75 1.15
CA SER A 59 -11.22 -14.62 0.04
C SER A 59 -10.80 -16.07 0.30
N ARG A 60 -9.59 -16.29 0.81
CA ARG A 60 -9.08 -17.64 1.13
C ARG A 60 -9.95 -18.36 2.16
N ILE A 61 -10.39 -17.68 3.22
CA ILE A 61 -11.28 -18.27 4.23
C ILE A 61 -12.67 -18.56 3.65
N LEU A 62 -13.22 -17.65 2.85
CA LEU A 62 -14.53 -17.84 2.23
C LEU A 62 -14.53 -19.04 1.27
N ILE A 63 -13.44 -19.23 0.52
CA ILE A 63 -13.24 -20.40 -0.36
C ILE A 63 -13.14 -21.68 0.47
N ILE A 64 -12.34 -21.70 1.54
CA ILE A 64 -12.20 -22.88 2.43
C ILE A 64 -13.56 -23.28 3.04
N LYS A 65 -14.36 -22.28 3.47
CA LYS A 65 -15.72 -22.51 3.98
C LYS A 65 -16.75 -22.82 2.89
N LYS A 66 -16.34 -22.97 1.62
CA LYS A 66 -17.20 -23.17 0.44
C LYS A 66 -18.32 -22.11 0.29
N ARG A 67 -18.08 -20.90 0.79
CA ARG A 67 -19.01 -19.76 0.71
C ARG A 67 -18.74 -18.87 -0.52
N MET A 68 -17.65 -19.09 -1.24
CA MET A 68 -17.28 -18.32 -2.43
C MET A 68 -16.56 -19.20 -3.44
N ASP A 69 -16.86 -18.99 -4.72
CA ASP A 69 -16.18 -19.63 -5.85
C ASP A 69 -14.78 -18.97 -6.04
N PRO A 70 -13.70 -19.74 -6.21
CA PRO A 70 -12.37 -19.20 -6.51
C PRO A 70 -12.32 -18.24 -7.71
N ASN A 71 -13.21 -18.41 -8.70
CA ASN A 71 -13.19 -17.64 -9.94
C ASN A 71 -14.01 -16.35 -9.87
N HIS A 72 -14.85 -16.18 -8.85
CA HIS A 72 -15.73 -15.02 -8.72
C HIS A 72 -15.56 -14.31 -7.39
N LEU A 73 -15.01 -13.10 -7.45
CA LEU A 73 -14.90 -12.23 -6.28
C LEU A 73 -16.27 -11.62 -5.93
N SER A 74 -16.67 -11.78 -4.67
CA SER A 74 -17.88 -11.16 -4.11
C SER A 74 -17.94 -9.65 -4.38
N TRP A 75 -19.15 -9.14 -4.63
CA TRP A 75 -19.38 -7.70 -4.84
C TRP A 75 -18.88 -6.85 -3.67
N HIS A 76 -19.05 -7.32 -2.43
CA HIS A 76 -18.56 -6.61 -1.23
C HIS A 76 -17.04 -6.45 -1.23
N LEU A 77 -16.31 -7.48 -1.66
CA LEU A 77 -14.85 -7.44 -1.75
C LEU A 77 -14.37 -6.55 -2.89
N LYS A 78 -15.09 -6.51 -4.03
CA LYS A 78 -14.83 -5.54 -5.11
C LYS A 78 -15.02 -4.11 -4.64
N GLY A 79 -16.10 -3.83 -3.89
CA GLY A 79 -16.36 -2.52 -3.31
C GLY A 79 -15.24 -2.07 -2.36
N PHE A 80 -14.71 -2.99 -1.54
CA PHE A 80 -13.59 -2.71 -0.65
C PHE A 80 -12.29 -2.37 -1.42
N ILE A 81 -11.99 -3.07 -2.51
CA ILE A 81 -10.85 -2.74 -3.39
C ILE A 81 -11.03 -1.34 -3.98
N LEU A 82 -12.22 -1.02 -4.48
CA LEU A 82 -12.51 0.29 -5.06
C LEU A 82 -12.32 1.41 -4.04
N PHE A 83 -12.83 1.23 -2.83
CA PHE A 83 -12.63 2.17 -1.73
C PHE A 83 -11.15 2.34 -1.36
N GLY A 84 -10.39 1.24 -1.32
CA GLY A 84 -8.94 1.28 -1.11
C GLY A 84 -8.18 2.05 -2.19
N TRP A 85 -8.60 1.94 -3.45
CA TRP A 85 -8.02 2.75 -4.53
C TRP A 85 -8.35 4.22 -4.42
N ILE A 86 -9.59 4.57 -4.10
CA ILE A 86 -10.00 5.97 -3.89
C ILE A 86 -9.19 6.59 -2.76
N PHE A 87 -9.02 5.87 -1.65
CA PHE A 87 -8.16 6.28 -0.55
C PHE A 87 -6.71 6.49 -1.01
N THR A 88 -6.15 5.52 -1.72
CA THR A 88 -4.77 5.59 -2.25
C THR A 88 -4.55 6.80 -3.16
N VAL A 89 -5.46 7.04 -4.11
CA VAL A 89 -5.37 8.18 -5.04
C VAL A 89 -5.50 9.51 -4.28
N THR A 90 -6.37 9.57 -3.26
CA THR A 90 -6.53 10.76 -2.43
C THR A 90 -5.24 11.07 -1.66
N VAL A 91 -4.66 10.05 -1.01
CA VAL A 91 -3.39 10.18 -0.30
C VAL A 91 -2.26 10.55 -1.25
N TRP A 92 -2.22 9.98 -2.45
CA TRP A 92 -1.21 10.28 -3.48
C TRP A 92 -1.25 11.75 -3.91
N LEU A 93 -2.43 12.25 -4.29
CA LEU A 93 -2.60 13.65 -4.69
C LEU A 93 -2.27 14.59 -3.54
N TRP A 94 -2.76 14.31 -2.34
CA TRP A 94 -2.47 15.13 -1.16
C TRP A 94 -0.97 15.15 -0.85
N SER A 95 -0.30 14.00 -0.87
CA SER A 95 1.13 13.87 -0.61
C SER A 95 1.98 14.63 -1.61
N TRP A 96 1.60 14.54 -2.89
CA TRP A 96 2.34 15.19 -3.97
C TRP A 96 2.15 16.71 -3.96
N PHE A 97 0.90 17.20 -3.93
CA PHE A 97 0.64 18.65 -3.88
C PHE A 97 1.12 19.28 -2.57
N GLY A 98 1.04 18.54 -1.47
CA GLY A 98 1.54 18.95 -0.18
C GLY A 98 3.06 18.88 -0.04
N MET A 99 3.79 18.43 -1.07
CA MET A 99 5.24 18.21 -1.06
C MET A 99 5.72 17.45 0.18
N ALA A 100 4.95 16.45 0.61
CA ALA A 100 5.10 15.83 1.92
C ALA A 100 6.33 14.92 2.05
N PHE A 101 6.94 14.54 0.93
CA PHE A 101 8.06 13.60 0.87
C PHE A 101 9.35 14.25 0.40
N VAL A 102 10.42 13.97 1.12
CA VAL A 102 11.79 14.32 0.77
C VAL A 102 12.65 13.05 0.74
N PHE A 103 13.64 13.03 -0.15
CA PHE A 103 14.64 11.97 -0.15
C PHE A 103 15.72 12.33 0.88
N GLY A 104 15.77 11.59 1.98
CA GLY A 104 16.76 11.74 3.05
C GLY A 104 18.08 11.05 2.71
N THR A 105 18.84 10.64 3.73
CA THR A 105 20.20 10.12 3.57
C THR A 105 20.26 8.74 2.92
N VAL A 106 19.29 7.86 3.20
CA VAL A 106 19.25 6.47 2.68
C VAL A 106 17.82 6.05 2.28
N GLY A 107 16.84 6.96 2.27
CA GLY A 107 15.45 6.60 1.98
C GLY A 107 14.48 7.76 1.90
N TRP A 108 13.21 7.42 1.66
CA TRP A 108 12.10 8.36 1.62
C TRP A 108 11.63 8.69 3.03
N GLU A 109 11.58 9.98 3.34
CA GLU A 109 11.16 10.48 4.65
C GLU A 109 10.06 11.52 4.48
N TYR A 110 9.23 11.66 5.52
CA TYR A 110 8.27 12.75 5.58
C TYR A 110 8.98 14.04 5.93
N ASP A 111 8.68 15.08 5.16
CA ASP A 111 9.08 16.43 5.49
C ASP A 111 8.05 17.05 6.45
N PHE A 112 8.30 16.95 7.75
CA PHE A 112 7.42 17.51 8.78
C PHE A 112 7.40 19.04 8.84
N THR A 113 8.19 19.73 8.02
CA THR A 113 8.04 21.18 7.84
C THR A 113 6.77 21.53 7.08
N MET A 114 6.24 20.58 6.29
CA MET A 114 5.00 20.74 5.54
C MET A 114 3.79 20.37 6.40
N TRP A 115 2.75 21.19 6.34
CA TRP A 115 1.50 20.99 7.08
C TRP A 115 0.77 19.69 6.72
N SER A 116 0.95 19.22 5.49
CA SER A 116 0.34 18.00 4.94
C SER A 116 0.85 16.73 5.62
N SER A 117 2.14 16.68 5.97
CA SER A 117 2.86 15.46 6.36
C SER A 117 2.33 14.83 7.64
N LYS A 118 1.98 15.63 8.66
CA LYS A 118 1.49 15.11 9.95
C LYS A 118 0.15 14.41 9.82
N TYR A 119 -0.79 14.98 9.05
CA TYR A 119 -2.11 14.39 8.84
C TYR A 119 -2.04 13.16 7.95
N LEU A 120 -1.18 13.20 6.92
CA LEU A 120 -0.92 12.04 6.07
C LEU A 120 -0.40 10.87 6.90
N GLN A 121 0.69 11.04 7.65
CA GLN A 121 1.25 9.96 8.46
C GLN A 121 0.20 9.30 9.38
N ILE A 122 -0.67 10.09 10.02
CA ILE A 122 -1.72 9.57 10.89
C ILE A 122 -2.74 8.75 10.08
N ALA A 123 -3.23 9.29 8.95
CA ALA A 123 -4.20 8.61 8.11
C ALA A 123 -3.65 7.29 7.55
N GLU A 124 -2.39 7.28 7.13
CA GLU A 124 -1.72 6.11 6.59
C GLU A 124 -1.48 5.05 7.66
N ASN A 125 -1.03 5.45 8.84
CA ASN A 125 -0.80 4.52 9.94
C ASN A 125 -2.13 3.91 10.43
N ALA A 126 -3.18 4.72 10.50
CA ALA A 126 -4.53 4.27 10.84
C ALA A 126 -5.13 3.33 9.78
N TRP A 127 -4.72 3.46 8.51
CA TRP A 127 -5.12 2.54 7.44
C TRP A 127 -4.33 1.22 7.46
N CYS A 128 -3.02 1.33 7.66
CA CYS A 128 -2.06 0.23 7.63
C CYS A 128 -2.26 -0.76 8.80
N TRP A 129 -2.34 -0.25 10.04
CA TRP A 129 -2.40 -1.10 11.24
C TRP A 129 -3.56 -2.09 11.24
N PRO A 130 -4.82 -1.67 11.03
CA PRO A 130 -5.94 -2.58 10.98
C PRO A 130 -5.81 -3.61 9.86
N ALA A 131 -5.29 -3.21 8.70
CA ALA A 131 -5.11 -4.13 7.57
C ALA A 131 -4.12 -5.25 7.90
N ILE A 132 -2.98 -4.92 8.52
CA ILE A 132 -1.98 -5.90 8.95
C ILE A 132 -2.58 -6.86 10.00
N VAL A 133 -3.25 -6.31 11.01
CA VAL A 133 -3.86 -7.12 12.09
C VAL A 133 -4.91 -8.08 11.52
N ILE A 134 -5.80 -7.60 10.64
CA ILE A 134 -6.82 -8.44 9.99
C ILE A 134 -6.13 -9.54 9.17
N CYS A 135 -5.15 -9.21 8.34
CA CYS A 135 -4.43 -10.20 7.54
C CYS A 135 -3.82 -11.29 8.43
N TYR A 136 -3.10 -10.90 9.49
CA TYR A 136 -2.50 -11.83 10.43
C TYR A 136 -3.52 -12.77 11.08
N LEU A 137 -4.61 -12.21 11.63
CA LEU A 137 -5.67 -12.99 12.27
C LEU A 137 -6.35 -13.96 11.29
N MET A 138 -6.55 -13.56 10.04
CA MET A 138 -7.11 -14.43 9.01
C MET A 138 -6.19 -15.62 8.73
N TYR A 139 -4.88 -15.41 8.58
CA TYR A 139 -3.93 -16.51 8.39
C TYR A 139 -3.86 -17.47 9.58
N VAL A 140 -3.82 -16.93 10.80
CA VAL A 140 -3.88 -17.75 12.02
C VAL A 140 -5.17 -18.58 12.04
N GLY A 141 -6.30 -17.98 11.68
CA GLY A 141 -7.58 -18.69 11.56
C GLY A 141 -7.56 -19.83 10.53
N ILE A 142 -6.90 -19.63 9.38
CA ILE A 142 -6.70 -20.69 8.38
C ILE A 142 -5.88 -21.83 8.96
N ILE A 143 -4.76 -21.54 9.63
CA ILE A 143 -3.89 -22.56 10.22
C ILE A 143 -4.65 -23.38 11.28
N ILE A 144 -5.34 -22.72 12.20
CA ILE A 144 -6.14 -23.38 13.24
C ILE A 144 -7.21 -24.28 12.60
N HIS A 145 -7.92 -23.79 11.58
CA HIS A 145 -8.93 -24.57 10.88
C HIS A 145 -8.33 -25.82 10.21
N LEU A 146 -7.18 -25.67 9.54
CA LEU A 146 -6.48 -26.80 8.91
C LEU A 146 -5.98 -27.83 9.91
N LEU A 147 -5.53 -27.39 11.09
CA LEU A 147 -5.12 -28.29 12.17
C LEU A 147 -6.32 -29.05 12.73
N MET A 148 -7.44 -28.37 13.00
CA MET A 148 -8.64 -29.02 13.57
C MET A 148 -9.35 -29.98 12.61
N VAL A 149 -9.22 -29.82 11.29
CA VAL A 149 -9.84 -30.73 10.29
C VAL A 149 -8.96 -31.95 9.99
N ARG A 150 -7.67 -31.90 10.34
CA ARG A 150 -6.73 -33.04 10.18
C ARG A 150 -6.69 -33.98 11.40
N PHE A 151 -7.35 -33.64 12.50
CA PHE A 151 -7.65 -34.52 13.62
C PHE A 151 -9.12 -34.94 13.58
#